data_AF-A0A5C7AH44-F1
#
_entry.id   AF-A0A5C7AH44-F1
#
_cell.length_a   1.000
_cell.length_b   1.000
_cell.length_c   1.000
_cell.angle_alpha   90.00
_cell.angle_beta   90.00
_cell.angle_gamma   90.00
#
_symmetry.space_group_name_H-M   'P 1'
#
loop_
_entity.id
_entity.type
_entity.pdbx_description
1 polymer ?
#
loop_
_entity_poly.entity_id
_entity_poly.type
_entity_poly.pdbx_seq_one_letter_code
_entity_poly.pdbx_strand_id
1 'polypeptide(L)'
;MWKNYLKIGWRVLRKNRLYTVLNVLGLTMGISGFLMIMIFIQDEVNYDHFYPDSESVFRITSHWGDYSTASYATAPPSLGPRIQADISEVEAVTRVLKWNDFTIQPGSGNNKDQVFREENVFYAEPNFFAVFDLNLLAGNKEKALADSRNVVITENMRLLKNFLQGKIFFD
;
A
#
# COMPACT_ATOMS: atom_id res chain seq x y z
N MET A 1 -11.94 -10.63 49.13
CA MET A 1 -12.08 -12.05 48.74
C MET A 1 -11.25 -12.42 47.50
N TRP A 2 -11.29 -11.65 46.40
CA TRP A 2 -10.46 -11.88 45.19
C TRP A 2 -8.95 -12.04 45.45
N LYS A 3 -8.38 -11.22 46.35
CA LYS A 3 -6.97 -11.32 46.78
C LYS A 3 -6.59 -12.69 47.35
N ASN A 4 -7.51 -13.35 48.05
CA ASN A 4 -7.26 -14.70 48.59
C ASN A 4 -7.27 -15.75 47.49
N TYR A 5 -8.22 -15.68 46.54
CA TYR A 5 -8.27 -16.61 45.41
C TYR A 5 -7.03 -16.51 44.52
N LEU A 6 -6.56 -15.29 44.21
CA LEU A 6 -5.30 -15.08 43.47
C LEU A 6 -4.09 -15.61 44.25
N LYS A 7 -4.03 -15.38 45.56
CA LYS A 7 -2.94 -15.86 46.43
C LYS A 7 -2.89 -17.39 46.48
N ILE A 8 -4.05 -18.05 46.54
CA ILE A 8 -4.17 -19.51 46.52
C ILE A 8 -3.77 -20.04 45.14
N GLY A 9 -4.29 -19.47 44.06
CA GLY A 9 -3.95 -19.85 42.69
C GLY A 9 -2.46 -19.75 42.40
N TRP A 10 -1.82 -18.64 42.76
CA TRP A 10 -0.36 -18.46 42.59
C TRP A 10 0.46 -19.52 43.35
N ARG A 11 0.02 -19.90 44.54
CA ARG A 11 0.70 -20.91 45.36
C ARG A 11 0.59 -22.31 44.75
N VAL A 12 -0.56 -22.63 44.15
CA VAL A 12 -0.80 -23.89 43.42
C VAL A 12 0.06 -23.94 42.14
N LEU A 13 0.10 -22.86 41.37
CA LEU A 13 0.94 -22.76 40.16
C LEU A 13 2.43 -22.91 40.48
N ARG A 14 2.92 -22.29 41.57
CA ARG A 14 4.32 -22.46 42.02
C ARG A 14 4.63 -23.84 42.59
N LYS A 15 3.64 -24.61 43.04
CA LYS A 15 3.81 -25.97 43.54
C LYS A 15 3.93 -26.96 42.37
N ASN A 16 3.15 -26.78 41.32
CA ASN A 16 3.10 -27.66 40.15
C ASN A 16 3.82 -27.05 38.92
N ARG A 17 5.07 -26.60 39.11
CA ARG A 17 5.80 -25.76 38.13
C ARG A 17 5.91 -26.38 36.74
N LEU A 18 6.25 -27.67 36.64
CA LEU A 18 6.40 -28.34 35.34
C LEU A 18 5.09 -28.34 34.54
N TYR A 19 3.99 -28.73 35.18
CA TYR A 19 2.67 -28.77 34.56
C TYR A 19 2.18 -27.37 34.16
N THR A 20 2.40 -26.37 35.02
CA THR A 20 2.10 -24.97 34.70
C THR A 20 2.91 -24.48 33.51
N VAL A 21 4.22 -24.75 33.46
CA VAL A 21 5.08 -24.31 32.35
C VAL A 21 4.63 -24.95 31.03
N LEU A 22 4.36 -26.26 31.00
CA LEU A 22 3.90 -26.95 29.80
C LEU A 22 2.58 -26.36 29.27
N ASN A 23 1.61 -26.14 30.16
CA ASN A 23 0.32 -25.55 29.77
C ASN A 23 0.44 -24.10 29.30
N VAL A 24 1.24 -23.29 29.99
CA VAL A 24 1.46 -21.89 29.60
C VAL A 24 2.19 -21.81 28.26
N LEU A 25 3.20 -22.65 28.03
CA LEU A 25 3.92 -22.69 26.75
C LEU A 25 3.01 -23.13 25.61
N GLY A 26 2.23 -24.21 25.79
CA GLY A 26 1.30 -24.69 24.78
C GLY A 26 0.23 -23.64 24.42
N LEU A 27 -0.35 -23.01 25.44
CA LEU A 27 -1.33 -21.94 25.26
C LEU A 27 -0.70 -20.72 24.56
N THR A 28 0.51 -20.34 24.97
CA THR A 28 1.22 -19.19 24.38
C THR A 28 1.55 -19.46 22.92
N MET A 29 2.06 -20.65 22.57
CA MET A 29 2.33 -21.00 21.18
C MET A 29 1.06 -21.00 20.32
N GLY A 30 -0.05 -21.54 20.85
CA GLY A 30 -1.34 -21.54 20.14
C GLY A 30 -1.89 -20.14 19.90
N ILE A 31 -1.88 -19.28 20.93
CA ILE A 31 -2.35 -17.89 20.83
C ILE A 31 -1.43 -17.08 19.91
N SER A 32 -0.10 -17.22 20.03
CA SER A 32 0.85 -16.51 19.17
C SER A 32 0.70 -16.88 17.71
N GLY A 33 0.55 -18.19 17.40
CA GLY A 33 0.33 -18.65 16.03
C GLY A 33 -0.99 -18.12 15.45
N PHE A 34 -2.07 -18.18 16.22
CA PHE A 34 -3.36 -17.61 15.83
C PHE A 34 -3.27 -16.10 15.56
N LEU A 35 -2.64 -15.34 16.46
CA LEU A 35 -2.47 -13.89 16.30
C LEU A 35 -1.63 -13.54 15.08
N MET A 36 -0.57 -14.31 14.80
CA MET A 36 0.28 -14.08 13.64
C MET A 36 -0.49 -14.27 12.33
N ILE A 37 -1.29 -15.32 12.24
CA ILE A 37 -2.17 -15.56 11.08
C ILE A 37 -3.25 -14.47 10.99
N MET A 38 -3.85 -14.07 12.11
CA MET A 38 -4.88 -13.04 12.13
C MET A 38 -4.35 -11.69 11.65
N ILE A 39 -3.15 -11.29 12.09
CA ILE A 39 -2.49 -10.07 11.62
C ILE A 39 -2.20 -10.17 10.12
N PHE A 40 -1.70 -11.30 9.64
CA PHE A 40 -1.44 -11.52 8.22
C PHE A 40 -2.72 -11.39 7.38
N ILE A 41 -3.81 -12.03 7.79
CA ILE A 41 -5.10 -11.93 7.11
C ILE A 41 -5.63 -10.49 7.15
N GLN A 42 -5.49 -9.81 8.29
CA GLN A 42 -5.91 -8.43 8.43
C GLN A 42 -5.13 -7.51 7.49
N ASP A 43 -3.83 -7.75 7.31
CA ASP A 43 -3.00 -7.00 6.37
C ASP A 43 -3.45 -7.24 4.92
N GLU A 44 -3.65 -8.51 4.55
CA GLU A 44 -4.07 -8.90 3.19
C GLU A 44 -5.45 -8.33 2.82
N VAL A 45 -6.43 -8.38 3.74
CA VAL A 45 -7.77 -7.85 3.49
C VAL A 45 -7.78 -6.33 3.40
N ASN A 46 -6.94 -5.65 4.19
CA ASN A 46 -6.86 -4.19 4.15
C ASN A 46 -6.03 -3.67 2.97
N TYR A 47 -5.27 -4.52 2.28
CA TYR A 47 -4.39 -4.12 1.19
C TYR A 47 -5.14 -3.47 0.01
N ASP A 48 -6.38 -3.89 -0.25
CA ASP A 48 -7.18 -3.31 -1.35
C ASP A 48 -8.15 -2.20 -0.89
N HIS A 49 -8.17 -1.84 0.40
CA HIS A 49 -9.11 -0.87 0.99
C HIS A 49 -8.49 0.49 1.32
N PHE A 50 -7.38 0.85 0.68
CA PHE A 50 -6.67 2.10 0.97
C PHE A 50 -7.35 3.38 0.46
N TYR A 51 -8.36 3.28 -0.42
CA TYR A 51 -9.06 4.43 -1.02
C TYR A 51 -10.57 4.36 -0.71
N PRO A 52 -11.25 5.52 -0.53
CA PRO A 52 -12.70 5.58 -0.58
C PRO A 52 -13.20 4.93 -1.87
N ASP A 53 -14.28 4.16 -1.79
CA ASP A 53 -14.91 3.48 -2.93
C ASP A 53 -14.02 2.46 -3.67
N SER A 54 -13.05 1.85 -2.98
CA SER A 54 -12.19 0.81 -3.58
C SER A 54 -12.97 -0.36 -4.19
N GLU A 55 -14.15 -0.68 -3.67
CA GLU A 55 -15.07 -1.69 -4.23
C GLU A 55 -15.61 -1.32 -5.62
N SER A 56 -15.56 -0.05 -6.00
CA SER A 56 -16.05 0.47 -7.29
C SER A 56 -14.92 0.76 -8.28
N VAL A 57 -13.65 0.50 -7.90
CA VAL A 57 -12.49 0.66 -8.77
C VAL A 57 -12.11 -0.68 -9.39
N PHE A 58 -12.29 -0.81 -10.70
CA PHE A 58 -11.98 -2.04 -11.43
C PHE A 58 -10.73 -1.88 -12.30
N ARG A 59 -9.87 -2.90 -12.27
CA ARG A 59 -8.73 -3.00 -13.19
C ARG A 59 -9.07 -3.87 -14.39
N ILE A 60 -8.90 -3.32 -15.58
CA ILE A 60 -9.08 -4.08 -16.83
C ILE A 60 -7.78 -4.79 -17.18
N THR A 61 -7.84 -6.10 -17.35
CA THR A 61 -6.74 -6.95 -17.79
C THR A 61 -7.09 -7.60 -19.14
N SER A 62 -6.07 -8.06 -19.88
CA SER A 62 -6.28 -8.80 -21.12
C SER A 62 -5.71 -10.20 -21.02
N HIS A 63 -6.39 -11.14 -21.67
CA HIS A 63 -5.93 -12.51 -21.83
C HIS A 63 -5.64 -12.77 -23.31
N TRP A 64 -4.52 -13.41 -23.61
CA TRP A 64 -4.15 -13.79 -24.98
C TRP A 64 -3.96 -15.30 -25.06
N GLY A 65 -4.60 -15.97 -26.03
CA GLY A 65 -4.53 -17.43 -26.19
C GLY A 65 -5.54 -18.20 -25.35
N ASP A 66 -5.24 -19.46 -25.02
CA ASP A 66 -6.09 -20.27 -24.14
C ASP A 66 -6.05 -19.67 -22.73
N TYR A 67 -7.22 -19.25 -22.24
CA TYR A 67 -7.52 -18.52 -21.00
C TYR A 67 -6.69 -18.89 -19.75
N SER A 68 -6.02 -20.04 -19.71
CA SER A 68 -5.23 -20.55 -18.59
C SER A 68 -3.79 -20.05 -18.50
N THR A 69 -3.18 -19.50 -19.56
CA THR A 69 -1.70 -19.36 -19.60
C THR A 69 -1.13 -17.97 -19.87
N ALA A 70 -1.93 -16.99 -20.30
CA ALA A 70 -1.40 -15.64 -20.54
C ALA A 70 -2.37 -14.56 -20.07
N SER A 71 -2.37 -14.31 -18.76
CA SER A 71 -2.99 -13.13 -18.15
C SER A 71 -2.00 -11.98 -18.18
N TYR A 72 -2.38 -10.88 -18.84
CA TYR A 72 -1.58 -9.67 -18.89
C TYR A 72 -2.28 -8.55 -18.13
N ALA A 73 -1.50 -7.88 -17.29
CA ALA A 73 -1.96 -6.75 -16.49
C ALA A 73 -2.09 -5.45 -17.31
N THR A 74 -2.39 -5.57 -18.61
CA THR A 74 -2.47 -4.51 -19.61
C THR A 74 -3.74 -4.65 -20.43
N ALA A 75 -4.23 -3.55 -20.98
CA ALA A 75 -5.38 -3.51 -21.89
C ALA A 75 -5.07 -2.58 -23.08
N PRO A 76 -5.74 -2.77 -24.24
CA PRO A 76 -5.60 -1.85 -25.37
C PRO A 76 -5.93 -0.41 -24.95
N PRO A 77 -5.11 0.60 -25.33
CA PRO A 77 -5.29 1.97 -24.88
C PRO A 77 -6.60 2.62 -25.36
N SER A 78 -7.21 2.07 -26.42
CA SER A 78 -8.51 2.48 -26.95
C SER A 78 -9.71 2.01 -26.14
N LEU A 79 -9.52 1.02 -25.26
CA LEU A 79 -10.62 0.40 -24.51
C LEU A 79 -11.20 1.35 -23.46
N GLY A 80 -10.34 2.13 -22.79
CA GLY A 80 -10.79 3.07 -21.75
C GLY A 80 -11.82 4.09 -22.24
N PRO A 81 -11.51 4.89 -23.28
CA PRO A 81 -12.46 5.83 -23.87
C PRO A 81 -13.73 5.16 -24.40
N ARG A 82 -13.61 3.92 -24.91
CA ARG A 82 -14.76 3.18 -25.42
C ARG A 82 -15.71 2.75 -24.31
N ILE A 83 -15.17 2.26 -23.19
CA ILE A 83 -15.96 1.88 -22.01
C ILE A 83 -16.70 3.09 -21.46
N GLN A 84 -16.03 4.23 -21.34
CA GLN A 84 -16.66 5.46 -20.85
C GLN A 84 -17.78 5.96 -21.79
N ALA A 85 -17.69 5.68 -23.10
CA ALA A 85 -18.72 6.06 -24.06
C ALA A 85 -19.91 5.08 -24.10
N ASP A 86 -19.65 3.77 -23.95
CA ASP A 86 -20.65 2.72 -24.11
C ASP A 86 -21.36 2.34 -22.79
N ILE A 87 -20.76 2.62 -21.63
CA ILE A 87 -21.27 2.24 -20.30
C ILE A 87 -21.48 3.50 -19.45
N SER A 88 -22.74 3.87 -19.24
CA SER A 88 -23.14 5.09 -18.51
C SER A 88 -22.76 5.09 -17.03
N GLU A 89 -22.64 3.92 -16.43
CA GLU A 89 -22.34 3.70 -15.02
C GLU A 89 -20.85 3.95 -14.70
N VAL A 90 -20.00 4.11 -15.72
CA VAL A 90 -18.57 4.37 -15.53
C VAL A 90 -18.34 5.87 -15.39
N GLU A 91 -18.07 6.31 -14.17
CA GLU A 91 -17.88 7.73 -13.84
C GLU A 91 -16.55 8.28 -14.40
N ALA A 92 -15.46 7.51 -14.29
CA ALA A 92 -14.14 7.90 -14.75
C ALA A 92 -13.29 6.69 -15.16
N VAL A 93 -12.38 6.89 -16.12
CA VAL A 93 -11.42 5.87 -16.56
C VAL A 93 -10.05 6.48 -16.71
N THR A 94 -9.06 6.02 -15.95
CA THR A 94 -7.66 6.44 -16.08
C THR A 94 -6.80 5.30 -16.58
N ARG A 95 -5.80 5.63 -17.39
CA ARG A 95 -4.72 4.70 -17.75
C ARG A 95 -3.51 4.94 -16.85
N VAL A 96 -2.86 3.84 -16.46
CA VAL A 96 -1.62 3.85 -15.69
C VAL A 96 -0.65 2.90 -16.38
N LEU A 97 0.54 3.42 -16.71
CA LEU A 97 1.61 2.64 -17.33
C LEU A 97 2.79 2.60 -16.37
N LYS A 98 3.17 1.40 -15.93
CA LYS A 98 4.42 1.21 -15.20
C LYS A 98 5.60 1.41 -16.15
N TRP A 99 6.50 2.32 -15.79
CA TRP A 99 7.82 2.43 -16.38
C TRP A 99 8.81 1.57 -15.59
N ASN A 100 9.96 1.25 -16.18
CA ASN A 100 10.97 0.43 -15.50
C ASN A 100 11.58 1.19 -14.33
N ASP A 101 12.33 2.25 -14.65
CA ASP A 101 13.08 2.99 -13.67
C ASP A 101 13.49 4.35 -14.22
N PHE A 102 13.73 5.29 -13.30
CA PHE A 102 14.38 6.56 -13.61
C PHE A 102 15.57 6.78 -12.69
N THR A 103 16.65 7.29 -13.26
CA THR A 103 17.70 7.93 -12.48
C THR A 103 17.30 9.39 -12.25
N ILE A 104 17.12 9.77 -10.99
CA ILE A 104 16.59 11.07 -10.60
C ILE A 104 17.71 11.86 -9.91
N GLN A 105 17.86 13.11 -10.34
CA GLN A 105 18.74 14.10 -9.73
C GLN A 105 17.95 15.38 -9.45
N PRO A 106 17.94 15.89 -8.20
CA PRO A 106 17.27 17.16 -7.90
C PRO A 106 17.94 18.33 -8.63
N GLY A 107 17.15 19.13 -9.36
CA GLY A 107 17.66 20.32 -10.05
C GLY A 107 17.97 21.52 -9.14
N SER A 108 17.47 21.52 -7.90
CA SER A 108 17.63 22.62 -6.95
C SER A 108 17.64 22.16 -5.48
N GLY A 109 18.07 23.05 -4.57
CA GLY A 109 18.17 22.82 -3.12
C GLY A 109 19.51 22.26 -2.65
N ASN A 110 19.59 21.84 -1.38
CA ASN A 110 20.83 21.32 -0.77
C ASN A 110 21.25 19.92 -1.27
N ASN A 111 20.49 19.33 -2.19
CA ASN A 111 20.61 17.93 -2.60
C ASN A 111 20.88 17.75 -4.09
N LYS A 112 21.43 18.77 -4.77
CA LYS A 112 21.68 18.73 -6.23
C LYS A 112 22.63 17.61 -6.65
N ASP A 113 23.53 17.20 -5.77
CA ASP A 113 24.52 16.17 -6.07
C ASP A 113 24.00 14.75 -5.79
N GLN A 114 22.80 14.61 -5.22
CA GLN A 114 22.22 13.31 -4.96
C GLN A 114 21.63 12.72 -6.24
N VAL A 115 22.11 11.55 -6.61
CA VAL A 115 21.58 10.75 -7.71
C VAL A 115 21.10 9.44 -7.13
N PHE A 116 19.86 9.08 -7.41
CA PHE A 116 19.29 7.80 -7.00
C PHE A 116 18.42 7.22 -8.11
N ARG A 117 18.19 5.91 -8.03
CA ARG A 117 17.38 5.16 -8.97
C ARG A 117 16.03 4.89 -8.32
N GLU A 118 14.95 5.30 -8.98
CA GLU A 118 13.58 4.98 -8.59
C GLU A 118 13.02 3.95 -9.56
N GLU A 119 12.54 2.83 -9.04
CA GLU A 119 12.03 1.68 -9.81
C GLU A 119 10.49 1.67 -9.90
N ASN A 120 9.82 2.49 -9.09
CA ASN A 120 8.37 2.59 -9.05
C ASN A 120 7.89 3.86 -9.73
N VAL A 121 8.20 3.99 -11.02
CA VAL A 121 7.75 5.13 -11.82
C VAL A 121 6.57 4.74 -12.68
N PHE A 122 5.53 5.58 -12.66
CA PHE A 122 4.30 5.37 -13.42
C PHE A 122 3.94 6.62 -14.20
N TYR A 123 3.51 6.43 -15.44
CA TYR A 123 2.77 7.44 -16.17
C TYR A 123 1.30 7.25 -15.89
N ALA A 124 0.62 8.34 -15.54
CA ALA A 124 -0.80 8.36 -15.27
C ALA A 124 -1.46 9.50 -16.06
N GLU A 125 -2.73 9.32 -16.39
CA GLU A 125 -3.51 10.34 -17.06
C GLU A 125 -3.96 11.46 -16.10
N PRO A 126 -4.36 12.64 -16.62
CA PRO A 126 -4.80 13.75 -15.79
C PRO A 126 -5.98 13.41 -14.86
N ASN A 127 -6.82 12.45 -15.25
CA ASN A 127 -7.98 12.00 -14.49
C ASN A 127 -7.66 10.90 -13.46
N PHE A 128 -6.38 10.60 -13.23
CA PHE A 128 -5.96 9.63 -12.21
C PHE A 128 -6.57 9.91 -10.84
N PHE A 129 -6.55 11.17 -10.39
CA PHE A 129 -7.13 11.57 -9.11
C PHE A 129 -8.65 11.60 -9.07
N ALA A 130 -9.32 11.48 -10.23
CA ALA A 130 -10.77 11.30 -10.29
C ALA A 130 -11.16 9.83 -10.07
N VAL A 131 -10.28 8.88 -10.40
CA VAL A 131 -10.48 7.45 -10.16
C VAL A 131 -9.94 7.03 -8.79
N PHE A 132 -8.79 7.55 -8.40
CA PHE A 132 -8.17 7.29 -7.10
C PHE A 132 -8.23 8.56 -6.25
N ASP A 133 -9.17 8.64 -5.31
CA ASP A 133 -9.27 9.79 -4.41
C ASP A 133 -8.17 9.78 -3.34
N LEU A 134 -6.95 10.12 -3.79
CA LEU A 134 -5.78 10.26 -2.93
C LEU A 134 -5.65 11.70 -2.45
N ASN A 135 -5.45 11.89 -1.15
CA ASN A 135 -5.20 13.20 -0.57
C ASN A 135 -3.76 13.64 -0.83
N LEU A 136 -3.59 14.81 -1.44
CA LEU A 136 -2.28 15.42 -1.65
C LEU A 136 -1.88 16.21 -0.40
N LEU A 137 -0.65 15.97 0.08
CA LEU A 137 -0.07 16.75 1.18
C LEU A 137 0.26 18.19 0.75
N ALA A 138 0.57 18.39 -0.54
CA ALA A 138 0.88 19.69 -1.13
C ALA A 138 0.53 19.70 -2.63
N GLY A 139 0.23 20.89 -3.16
CA GLY A 139 -0.13 21.08 -4.57
C GLY A 139 -1.63 21.04 -4.82
N ASN A 140 -2.02 20.89 -6.09
CA ASN A 140 -3.42 20.91 -6.53
C ASN A 140 -3.72 19.66 -7.38
N LYS A 141 -4.72 18.85 -6.98
CA LYS A 141 -5.09 17.57 -7.63
C LYS A 141 -5.41 17.75 -9.12
N GLU A 142 -6.15 18.80 -9.49
CA GLU A 142 -6.60 19.03 -10.87
C GLU A 142 -5.43 19.41 -11.81
N LYS A 143 -4.41 20.08 -11.29
CA LYS A 143 -3.25 20.52 -12.06
C LYS A 143 -2.05 19.56 -11.98
N ALA A 144 -2.08 18.64 -11.03
CA ALA A 144 -0.94 17.77 -10.71
C ALA A 144 -0.45 16.95 -11.90
N LEU A 145 -1.36 16.52 -12.78
CA LEU A 145 -1.04 15.70 -13.97
C LEU A 145 -1.54 16.34 -15.28
N ALA A 146 -1.83 17.64 -15.27
CA ALA A 146 -2.31 18.36 -16.46
C ALA A 146 -1.21 18.63 -17.50
N ASP A 147 0.05 18.69 -17.07
CA ASP A 147 1.23 18.88 -17.94
C ASP A 147 2.12 17.64 -17.88
N SER A 148 2.70 17.26 -19.03
CA SER A 148 3.60 16.11 -19.15
C SER A 148 4.92 16.26 -18.37
N ARG A 149 5.26 17.48 -17.96
CA ARG A 149 6.44 17.77 -17.12
C ARG A 149 6.15 17.74 -15.62
N ASN A 150 4.90 17.62 -15.22
CA ASN A 150 4.55 17.55 -13.81
C ASN A 150 4.82 16.14 -13.28
N VAL A 151 5.29 16.08 -12.03
CA VAL A 151 5.60 14.83 -11.34
C VAL A 151 4.95 14.86 -9.97
N VAL A 152 4.25 13.79 -9.63
CA VAL A 152 3.74 13.55 -8.29
C VAL A 152 4.67 12.57 -7.59
N ILE A 153 5.13 12.92 -6.39
CA ILE A 153 6.03 12.10 -5.59
C ILE A 153 5.36 11.67 -4.30
N THR A 154 5.68 10.47 -3.82
CA THR A 154 5.16 9.98 -2.54
C THR A 154 5.89 10.64 -1.37
N GLU A 155 5.25 10.65 -0.20
CA GLU A 155 5.93 11.12 1.00
C GLU A 155 7.15 10.25 1.32
N ASN A 156 7.09 8.94 1.09
CA ASN A 156 8.25 8.07 1.29
C ASN A 156 9.43 8.43 0.39
N MET A 157 9.20 8.86 -0.86
CA MET A 157 10.26 9.39 -1.71
C MET A 157 10.84 10.70 -1.14
N ARG A 158 10.01 11.51 -0.48
CA ARG A 158 10.44 12.68 0.30
C ARG A 158 11.21 12.29 1.57
N LEU A 159 10.85 11.18 2.24
CA LEU A 159 11.39 10.70 3.52
C LEU A 159 12.56 9.71 3.40
N LEU A 160 12.74 9.01 2.29
CA LEU A 160 13.96 8.24 1.96
C LEU A 160 15.19 9.16 2.02
N LYS A 161 14.95 10.45 1.79
CA LYS A 161 15.86 11.57 2.05
C LYS A 161 16.19 11.75 3.54
N ASN A 162 15.21 11.65 4.44
CA ASN A 162 15.40 11.75 5.89
C ASN A 162 16.04 10.49 6.49
N PHE A 163 15.86 9.33 5.85
CA PHE A 163 16.47 8.08 6.32
C PHE A 163 17.94 7.95 5.89
N LEU A 164 18.30 8.48 4.71
CA LEU A 164 19.70 8.54 4.25
C LEU A 164 20.44 9.80 4.74
N GLN A 165 19.73 10.84 5.17
CA GLN A 165 20.32 11.99 5.83
C GLN A 165 19.53 12.28 7.10
N GLY A 166 20.02 11.80 8.24
CA GLY A 166 19.41 12.01 9.56
C GLY A 166 19.42 13.47 10.04
N LYS A 167 18.82 14.40 9.29
CA LYS A 167 18.50 15.77 9.71
C LYS A 167 17.26 16.29 8.97
N ILE A 168 16.21 16.50 9.76
CA ILE A 168 14.96 17.19 9.42
C ILE A 168 15.25 18.66 9.11
N PHE A 169 14.81 19.23 7.98
CA PHE A 169 14.37 20.64 7.87
C PHE A 169 13.43 20.83 6.67
N PHE A 170 12.32 21.55 6.90
CA PHE A 170 11.36 22.03 5.91
C PHE A 170 11.87 23.33 5.24
N ASP A 171 11.58 23.49 3.94
CA ASP A 171 10.83 24.61 3.35
C ASP A 171 10.29 24.19 1.97
#